data_AF-A0A4Q4XDG4-F1
#
_entry.id   AF-A0A4Q4XDG4-F1
#
_cell.length_a   1.000
_cell.length_b   1.000
_cell.length_c   1.000
_cell.angle_alpha   90.00
_cell.angle_beta   90.00
_cell.angle_gamma   90.00
#
_symmetry.space_group_name_H-M   'P 1'
#
loop_
_entity.id
_entity.type
_entity.pdbx_description
1 polymer ?
#
loop_
_entity_poly.entity_id
_entity_poly.type
_entity_poly.pdbx_seq_one_letter_code
_entity_poly.pdbx_strand_id
1 'polypeptide(L)'
;MNNVVESAISIEKRPNPVPAEERARLLENPAFGRVFTDHMATIRYTEGKGWHDAKIGAHGPIQCDPSTLVLHYAQEIFEGMKAYRLPDGGGALFRPEANARRFQNSAKRLAMPALPEDLFLQAVRELVKLDRDWIPSGQGSALYLRPFMIATEVVLGVKPSAEYLFCVIACPVGAYFKGDASSGVTIWVSDNYTRAAPGGTGEAKCGGNYAASLVAQAEATREGCDQVVFLDAVERKWIEELGGMNVFFVFDDGSLQTPPLTGTILPGITRDSLITLARGMGLTVREEPYSIDQWQADAQSGRLREAFACGTAAVVTPIGKVKGHKHNFTIGDGKAGMAESLAAPSVDGTEAWITTPDGRLHARQWGGPVNDAAKPPIVLLHDSLGCVALWRDFPQRLAHSTGHAVIAYDRLGFGQSDAYPGQLDPSFIQQEAYGGFAALTDQLGVDRFIVFGHSVGGGMAVSIAAAYPGRCAGLITESAQAFVEEQTRQGIRIAQAQFAEPGQMGRLERYHGSKAQWVLDAWVNTWLSPAFAHWCLDDALLAVRSPVLALHGTEDEYGSTAQPERIVTLAGAPATLKLVQRCGHVPHREQEAAVLAAVNAFLTASA
;
A
#
# COMPACT_ATOMS: atom_id res chain seq x y z
N MET A 1 23.47 16.41 -31.77
CA MET A 1 24.03 15.07 -32.04
C MET A 1 24.38 14.44 -30.70
N ASN A 2 23.44 13.70 -30.12
CA ASN A 2 23.63 13.02 -28.84
C ASN A 2 23.94 11.55 -29.14
N ASN A 3 25.23 11.22 -29.20
CA ASN A 3 25.66 9.82 -29.14
C ASN A 3 25.48 9.35 -27.69
N VAL A 4 24.31 8.81 -27.38
CA VAL A 4 24.16 7.95 -26.20
C VAL A 4 24.91 6.67 -26.52
N VAL A 5 26.15 6.59 -26.06
CA VAL A 5 26.85 5.31 -26.01
C VAL A 5 26.17 4.52 -24.90
N GLU A 6 25.41 3.48 -25.26
CA GLU A 6 25.10 2.36 -24.38
C GLU A 6 26.43 1.73 -23.92
N SER A 7 27.11 2.33 -22.94
CA SER A 7 28.24 1.67 -22.31
C SER A 7 27.67 0.58 -21.41
N ALA A 8 27.66 -0.66 -21.89
CA ALA A 8 27.29 -1.81 -21.07
C ALA A 8 28.10 -1.81 -19.77
N ILE A 9 27.41 -1.88 -18.62
CA ILE A 9 28.06 -2.03 -17.32
C ILE A 9 28.73 -3.39 -17.30
N SER A 10 30.05 -3.43 -17.12
CA SER A 10 30.79 -4.68 -16.98
C SER A 10 30.46 -5.36 -15.65
N ILE A 11 30.28 -6.69 -15.64
CA ILE A 11 29.89 -7.44 -14.43
C ILE A 11 30.97 -8.46 -14.10
N GLU A 12 31.57 -8.32 -12.93
CA GLU A 12 32.57 -9.21 -12.35
C GLU A 12 32.01 -9.82 -11.06
N LYS A 13 31.58 -11.08 -11.15
CA LYS A 13 31.04 -11.78 -9.98
C LYS A 13 32.14 -12.00 -8.94
N ARG A 14 31.81 -11.78 -7.67
CA ARG A 14 32.66 -12.14 -6.53
C ARG A 14 32.93 -13.65 -6.57
N PRO A 15 34.19 -14.10 -6.59
CA PRO A 15 34.52 -15.53 -6.69
C PRO A 15 34.10 -16.32 -5.45
N ASN A 16 34.12 -15.68 -4.27
CA ASN A 16 33.73 -16.27 -2.99
C ASN A 16 32.56 -15.47 -2.38
N PRO A 17 31.33 -15.61 -2.91
CA PRO A 17 30.16 -14.96 -2.33
C PRO A 17 29.84 -15.53 -0.95
N VAL A 18 29.09 -14.79 -0.13
CA VAL A 18 28.62 -15.29 1.16
C VAL A 18 27.82 -16.59 0.95
N PRO A 19 28.17 -17.69 1.64
CA PRO A 19 27.43 -18.96 1.53
C PRO A 19 25.94 -18.79 1.84
N ALA A 20 25.08 -19.59 1.19
CA ALA A 20 23.63 -19.44 1.31
C ALA A 20 23.12 -19.53 2.76
N GLU A 21 23.66 -20.45 3.57
CA GLU A 21 23.31 -20.61 4.99
C GLU A 21 23.70 -19.38 5.82
N GLU A 22 24.91 -18.86 5.59
CA GLU A 22 25.39 -17.65 6.27
C GLU A 22 24.56 -16.42 5.86
N ARG A 23 24.23 -16.30 4.57
CA ARG A 23 23.36 -15.24 4.06
C ARG A 23 21.97 -15.33 4.70
N ALA A 24 21.38 -16.52 4.80
CA ALA A 24 20.08 -16.71 5.45
C ALA A 24 20.12 -16.23 6.91
N ARG A 25 21.16 -16.58 7.66
CA ARG A 25 21.37 -16.12 9.05
C ARG A 25 21.48 -14.60 9.14
N LEU A 26 22.21 -13.96 8.22
CA LEU A 26 22.35 -12.51 8.17
C LEU A 26 21.04 -11.78 7.83
N LEU A 27 20.09 -12.45 7.17
CA LEU A 27 18.80 -11.89 6.77
C LEU A 27 17.68 -12.02 7.82
N GLU A 28 17.87 -12.79 8.89
CA GLU A 28 16.82 -13.01 9.91
C GLU A 28 16.45 -11.72 10.66
N ASN A 29 17.43 -10.91 11.06
CA ASN A 29 17.20 -9.68 11.84
C ASN A 29 18.20 -8.56 11.48
N PRO A 30 18.32 -8.16 10.21
CA PRO A 30 19.39 -7.29 9.77
C PRO A 30 19.24 -5.88 10.36
N ALA A 31 20.27 -5.45 11.07
CA ALA A 31 20.38 -4.08 11.55
C ALA A 31 20.69 -3.14 10.37
N PHE A 32 20.09 -1.95 10.40
CA PHE A 32 20.24 -0.97 9.32
C PHE A 32 21.72 -0.60 9.09
N GLY A 33 22.21 -0.81 7.86
CA GLY A 33 23.54 -0.40 7.43
C GLY A 33 24.71 -1.15 8.08
N ARG A 34 24.51 -2.37 8.59
CA ARG A 34 25.57 -3.18 9.21
C ARG A 34 26.07 -4.34 8.35
N VAL A 35 25.16 -4.97 7.61
CA VAL A 35 25.48 -6.07 6.68
C VAL A 35 25.39 -5.51 5.26
N PHE A 36 26.34 -5.85 4.40
CA PHE A 36 26.35 -5.42 2.99
C PHE A 36 26.36 -6.63 2.07
N THR A 37 25.81 -6.46 0.87
CA THR A 37 25.76 -7.52 -0.15
C THR A 37 27.12 -7.82 -0.76
N ASP A 38 27.19 -8.86 -1.59
CA ASP A 38 28.45 -9.35 -2.16
C ASP A 38 29.08 -8.38 -3.16
N HIS A 39 28.29 -7.52 -3.81
CA HIS A 39 28.74 -6.66 -4.90
C HIS A 39 28.44 -5.17 -4.64
N MET A 40 29.11 -4.32 -5.42
CA MET A 40 28.81 -2.89 -5.53
C MET A 40 28.97 -2.43 -6.98
N ALA A 41 28.18 -1.45 -7.40
CA ALA A 41 28.36 -0.77 -8.68
C ALA A 41 29.32 0.41 -8.51
N THR A 42 30.18 0.67 -9.48
CA THR A 42 31.08 1.85 -9.53
C THR A 42 31.14 2.41 -10.95
N ILE A 43 31.15 3.74 -11.08
CA ILE A 43 31.29 4.44 -12.37
C ILE A 43 32.16 5.68 -12.14
N ARG A 44 33.18 5.88 -12.98
CA ARG A 44 34.10 7.01 -12.90
C ARG A 44 33.66 8.15 -13.81
N TYR A 45 34.01 9.36 -13.40
CA TYR A 45 33.95 10.55 -14.24
C TYR A 45 35.31 11.24 -14.25
N THR A 46 35.73 11.70 -15.42
CA THR A 46 36.86 12.62 -15.57
C THR A 46 36.46 13.74 -16.52
N GLU A 47 36.75 14.99 -16.17
CA GLU A 47 36.52 16.14 -17.03
C GLU A 47 37.17 15.94 -18.42
N GLY A 48 36.46 16.32 -19.49
CA GLY A 48 36.88 16.07 -20.87
C GLY A 48 36.66 14.63 -21.39
N LYS A 49 36.58 13.63 -20.51
CA LYS A 49 36.28 12.22 -20.88
C LYS A 49 34.83 11.83 -20.62
N GLY A 50 34.19 12.43 -19.61
CA GLY A 50 32.85 12.07 -19.16
C GLY A 50 32.81 10.79 -18.31
N TRP A 51 31.63 10.19 -18.24
CA TRP A 51 31.37 8.94 -17.51
C TRP A 51 31.99 7.74 -18.23
N HIS A 52 32.73 6.91 -17.49
CA HIS A 52 33.42 5.74 -18.02
C HIS A 52 33.71 4.71 -16.91
N ASP A 53 34.28 3.56 -17.29
CA ASP A 53 34.64 2.48 -16.33
C ASP A 53 33.45 2.04 -15.47
N ALA A 54 32.27 1.90 -16.09
CA ALA A 54 31.08 1.42 -15.42
C ALA A 54 31.17 -0.08 -15.16
N LYS A 55 31.15 -0.48 -13.89
CA LYS A 55 31.29 -1.88 -13.48
C LYS A 55 30.49 -2.23 -12.23
N ILE A 56 30.11 -3.50 -12.12
CA ILE A 56 29.65 -4.14 -10.90
C ILE A 56 30.68 -5.20 -10.54
N GLY A 57 31.28 -5.05 -9.36
CA GLY A 57 32.33 -5.93 -8.86
C GLY A 57 32.11 -6.28 -7.39
N ALA A 58 33.06 -7.01 -6.79
CA ALA A 58 33.01 -7.34 -5.38
C ALA A 58 32.94 -6.07 -4.50
N HIS A 59 32.07 -6.09 -3.49
CA HIS A 59 32.02 -5.04 -2.48
C HIS A 59 33.37 -4.96 -1.74
N GLY A 60 33.93 -3.75 -1.63
CA GLY A 60 35.27 -3.57 -1.05
C GLY A 60 35.61 -2.11 -0.73
N PRO A 61 36.74 -1.88 -0.03
CA PRO A 61 37.16 -0.55 0.37
C PRO A 61 37.50 0.34 -0.83
N ILE A 62 37.13 1.62 -0.75
CA ILE A 62 37.54 2.66 -1.71
C ILE A 62 38.87 3.25 -1.22
N GLN A 63 39.94 3.06 -1.98
CA GLN A 63 41.24 3.68 -1.72
C GLN A 63 41.21 5.15 -2.18
N CYS A 64 41.66 6.07 -1.33
CA CYS A 64 41.75 7.50 -1.66
C CYS A 64 43.04 8.12 -1.08
N ASP A 65 43.60 9.09 -1.80
CA ASP A 65 44.70 9.90 -1.30
C ASP A 65 44.20 10.80 -0.14
N PRO A 66 45.01 11.07 0.90
CA PRO A 66 44.61 11.99 1.97
C PRO A 66 44.18 13.38 1.49
N SER A 67 44.63 13.83 0.33
CA SER A 67 44.32 15.13 -0.29
C SER A 67 43.09 15.09 -1.20
N THR A 68 42.31 14.00 -1.17
CA THR A 68 41.09 13.85 -1.98
C THR A 68 40.02 14.83 -1.53
N LEU A 69 39.46 15.62 -2.44
CA LEU A 69 38.57 16.75 -2.13
C LEU A 69 37.38 16.40 -1.21
N VAL A 70 36.77 15.22 -1.36
CA VAL A 70 35.64 14.83 -0.51
C VAL A 70 35.98 14.84 0.98
N LEU A 71 37.23 14.51 1.34
CA LEU A 71 37.70 14.44 2.72
C LEU A 71 37.87 15.82 3.37
N HIS A 72 37.95 16.88 2.56
CA HIS A 72 38.20 18.25 3.03
C HIS A 72 36.99 19.16 2.89
N TYR A 73 36.21 18.99 1.82
CA TYR A 73 35.16 19.95 1.45
C TYR A 73 33.78 19.32 1.24
N ALA A 74 33.61 18.03 1.55
CA ALA A 74 32.34 17.32 1.51
C ALA A 74 31.56 17.51 0.19
N GLN A 75 32.26 17.58 -0.95
CA GLN A 75 31.62 17.58 -2.27
C GLN A 75 31.13 16.15 -2.58
N GLU A 76 30.03 15.78 -1.95
CA GLU A 76 29.41 14.46 -2.01
C GLU A 76 27.88 14.53 -1.92
N ILE A 77 27.24 13.60 -2.61
CA ILE A 77 25.78 13.41 -2.61
C ILE A 77 25.43 11.94 -2.50
N PHE A 78 24.23 11.65 -2.01
CA PHE A 78 23.73 10.28 -1.91
C PHE A 78 22.23 10.18 -2.15
N GLU A 79 21.78 8.96 -2.38
CA GLU A 79 20.38 8.58 -2.46
C GLU A 79 20.05 7.43 -1.51
N GLY A 80 18.75 7.21 -1.32
CA GLY A 80 18.24 6.11 -0.51
C GLY A 80 16.95 5.57 -1.09
N MET A 81 16.97 4.31 -1.51
CA MET A 81 15.82 3.58 -2.05
C MET A 81 15.79 2.14 -1.54
N LYS A 82 14.69 1.43 -1.82
CA LYS A 82 14.48 0.05 -1.37
C LYS A 82 14.08 -0.83 -2.54
N ALA A 83 14.60 -2.06 -2.54
CA ALA A 83 14.09 -3.17 -3.33
C ALA A 83 13.32 -4.13 -2.40
N TYR A 84 12.15 -4.56 -2.85
CA TYR A 84 11.23 -5.41 -2.10
C TYR A 84 11.07 -6.77 -2.79
N ARG A 85 10.98 -7.83 -1.99
CA ARG A 85 10.67 -9.18 -2.50
C ARG A 85 9.20 -9.24 -2.91
N LEU A 86 8.94 -9.71 -4.12
CA LEU A 86 7.58 -9.96 -4.62
C LEU A 86 7.16 -11.41 -4.34
N PRO A 87 5.84 -11.71 -4.29
CA PRO A 87 5.34 -13.07 -4.07
C PRO A 87 5.78 -14.10 -5.12
N ASP A 88 6.11 -13.66 -6.34
CA ASP A 88 6.63 -14.51 -7.43
C ASP A 88 8.14 -14.76 -7.33
N GLY A 89 8.80 -14.27 -6.27
CA GLY A 89 10.25 -14.36 -6.07
C GLY A 89 11.04 -13.22 -6.73
N GLY A 90 10.40 -12.37 -7.52
CA GLY A 90 10.98 -11.19 -8.15
C GLY A 90 11.34 -10.07 -7.16
N GLY A 91 11.91 -8.99 -7.68
CA GLY A 91 12.26 -7.79 -6.92
C GLY A 91 11.63 -6.55 -7.53
N ALA A 92 11.01 -5.70 -6.70
CA ALA A 92 10.45 -4.42 -7.12
C ALA A 92 11.19 -3.24 -6.48
N LEU A 93 11.43 -2.19 -7.27
CA LEU A 93 11.95 -0.91 -6.79
C LEU A 93 10.79 0.08 -6.65
N PHE A 94 10.78 0.86 -5.58
CA PHE A 94 9.76 1.91 -5.39
C PHE A 94 10.22 3.24 -6.00
N ARG A 95 9.55 3.66 -7.07
CA ARG A 95 9.74 4.95 -7.79
C ARG A 95 11.23 5.33 -8.05
N PRO A 96 12.09 4.41 -8.54
CA PRO A 96 13.52 4.66 -8.65
C PRO A 96 13.89 5.81 -9.60
N GLU A 97 13.05 6.14 -10.57
CA GLU A 97 13.20 7.27 -11.49
C GLU A 97 13.19 8.61 -10.73
N ALA A 98 12.37 8.73 -9.67
CA ALA A 98 12.33 9.93 -8.84
C ALA A 98 13.62 10.13 -8.03
N ASN A 99 14.24 9.04 -7.57
CA ASN A 99 15.54 9.09 -6.91
C ASN A 99 16.64 9.50 -7.91
N ALA A 100 16.66 8.94 -9.12
CA ALA A 100 17.64 9.30 -10.15
C ALA A 100 17.59 10.81 -10.48
N ARG A 101 16.39 11.36 -10.61
CA ARG A 101 16.16 12.78 -10.84
C ARG A 101 16.63 13.65 -9.67
N ARG A 102 16.32 13.26 -8.43
CA ARG A 102 16.78 13.99 -7.24
C ARG A 102 18.30 13.89 -7.05
N PHE A 103 18.92 12.79 -7.48
CA PHE A 103 20.37 12.64 -7.51
C PHE A 103 21.02 13.66 -8.47
N GLN A 104 20.47 13.83 -9.67
CA GLN A 104 20.91 14.88 -10.60
C GLN A 104 20.71 16.30 -10.04
N ASN A 105 19.58 16.57 -9.38
CA ASN A 105 19.34 17.86 -8.75
C ASN A 105 20.36 18.15 -7.64
N SER A 106 20.71 17.15 -6.85
CA SER A 106 21.75 17.25 -5.82
C SER A 106 23.13 17.50 -6.44
N ALA A 107 23.46 16.81 -7.54
CA ALA A 107 24.70 17.02 -8.28
C ALA A 107 24.81 18.46 -8.80
N LYS A 108 23.74 18.98 -9.41
CA LYS A 108 23.66 20.37 -9.87
C LYS A 108 23.90 21.36 -8.72
N ARG A 109 23.28 21.14 -7.56
CA ARG A 109 23.44 22.04 -6.40
C ARG A 109 24.87 22.08 -5.88
N LEU A 110 25.61 20.97 -5.96
CA LEU A 110 27.00 20.86 -5.52
C LEU A 110 28.04 21.03 -6.64
N ALA A 111 27.63 21.54 -7.80
CA ALA A 111 28.52 21.71 -8.96
C ALA A 111 29.25 20.41 -9.36
N MET A 112 28.54 19.28 -9.32
CA MET A 112 29.02 17.96 -9.73
C MET A 112 28.42 17.60 -11.11
N PRO A 113 29.07 16.72 -11.89
CA PRO A 113 28.54 16.26 -13.17
C PRO A 113 27.22 15.51 -12.96
N ALA A 114 26.26 15.77 -13.84
CA ALA A 114 25.01 15.03 -13.85
C ALA A 114 25.24 13.60 -14.36
N LEU A 115 24.95 12.60 -13.53
CA LEU A 115 24.88 11.21 -13.96
C LEU A 115 23.57 10.99 -14.74
N PRO A 116 23.57 10.48 -15.98
CA PRO A 116 22.35 10.19 -16.72
C PRO A 116 21.38 9.30 -15.92
N GLU A 117 20.08 9.62 -15.91
CA GLU A 117 19.07 8.86 -15.15
C GLU A 117 19.08 7.37 -15.54
N ASP A 118 19.19 7.07 -16.83
CA ASP A 118 19.23 5.68 -17.32
C ASP A 118 20.46 4.91 -16.81
N LEU A 119 21.62 5.56 -16.74
CA LEU A 119 22.85 4.94 -16.23
C LEU A 119 22.76 4.68 -14.73
N PHE A 120 22.17 5.60 -13.96
CA PHE A 120 21.85 5.40 -12.55
C PHE A 120 20.90 4.20 -12.36
N LEU A 121 19.81 4.15 -13.12
CA LEU A 121 18.80 3.10 -13.04
C LEU A 121 19.37 1.75 -13.46
N GLN A 122 20.21 1.71 -14.49
CA GLN A 122 20.89 0.50 -14.94
C GLN A 122 21.82 -0.03 -13.84
N ALA A 123 22.66 0.82 -13.24
CA ALA A 123 23.56 0.42 -12.16
C ALA A 123 22.80 -0.17 -10.95
N VAL A 124 21.69 0.47 -10.57
CA VAL A 124 20.81 -0.04 -9.50
C VAL A 124 20.18 -1.38 -9.88
N ARG A 125 19.56 -1.47 -11.06
CA ARG A 125 18.83 -2.67 -11.50
C ARG A 125 19.77 -3.87 -11.65
N GLU A 126 20.93 -3.69 -12.26
CA GLU A 126 21.90 -4.78 -12.44
C GLU A 126 22.50 -5.25 -11.10
N LEU A 127 22.77 -4.33 -10.17
CA LEU A 127 23.21 -4.72 -8.82
C LEU A 127 22.14 -5.53 -8.09
N VAL A 128 20.88 -5.06 -8.10
CA VAL A 128 19.75 -5.76 -7.45
C VAL A 128 19.49 -7.12 -8.08
N LYS A 129 19.62 -7.25 -9.41
CA LYS A 129 19.50 -8.54 -10.09
C LYS A 129 20.60 -9.51 -9.67
N LEU A 130 21.83 -9.03 -9.58
CA LEU A 130 22.98 -9.84 -9.21
C LEU A 130 22.90 -10.31 -7.74
N ASP A 131 22.52 -9.41 -6.84
CA ASP A 131 22.39 -9.65 -5.40
C ASP A 131 20.95 -9.98 -4.97
N ARG A 132 20.11 -10.51 -5.88
CA ARG A 132 18.69 -10.74 -5.62
C ARG A 132 18.40 -11.63 -4.40
N ASP A 133 19.33 -12.52 -4.07
CA ASP A 133 19.19 -13.46 -2.94
C ASP A 133 19.41 -12.75 -1.59
N TRP A 134 19.90 -11.51 -1.59
CA TRP A 134 20.02 -10.65 -0.42
C TRP A 134 18.74 -9.85 -0.11
N ILE A 135 17.71 -9.90 -0.95
CA ILE A 135 16.44 -9.25 -0.66
C ILE A 135 15.69 -10.07 0.41
N PRO A 136 15.48 -9.56 1.62
CA PRO A 136 14.79 -10.33 2.66
C PRO A 136 13.32 -10.55 2.30
N SER A 137 12.74 -11.64 2.79
CA SER A 137 11.34 -12.03 2.55
C SER A 137 10.41 -11.74 3.74
N GLY A 138 10.95 -11.29 4.87
CA GLY A 138 10.16 -10.98 6.07
C GLY A 138 9.25 -9.75 5.87
N GLN A 139 8.13 -9.72 6.57
CA GLN A 139 7.22 -8.56 6.55
C GLN A 139 7.96 -7.30 7.04
N GLY A 140 7.74 -6.18 6.33
CA GLY A 140 8.41 -4.91 6.63
C GLY A 140 9.92 -4.87 6.34
N SER A 141 10.50 -5.94 5.82
CA SER A 141 11.92 -6.00 5.43
C SER A 141 12.13 -5.59 3.97
N ALA A 142 13.34 -5.12 3.65
CA ALA A 142 13.72 -4.74 2.29
C ALA A 142 15.23 -4.83 2.08
N LEU A 143 15.68 -4.77 0.84
CA LEU A 143 17.07 -4.46 0.51
C LEU A 143 17.19 -2.96 0.32
N TYR A 144 17.89 -2.28 1.22
CA TYR A 144 18.17 -0.85 1.10
C TYR A 144 19.35 -0.63 0.16
N LEU A 145 19.19 0.34 -0.75
CA LEU A 145 20.18 0.70 -1.76
C LEU A 145 20.67 2.11 -1.48
N ARG A 146 21.99 2.28 -1.50
CA ARG A 146 22.70 3.54 -1.28
C ARG A 146 23.52 3.89 -2.52
N PRO A 147 22.93 4.56 -3.51
CA PRO A 147 23.69 5.28 -4.53
C PRO A 147 24.38 6.49 -3.91
N PHE A 148 25.62 6.77 -4.26
CA PHE A 148 26.35 7.96 -3.82
C PHE A 148 27.41 8.39 -4.85
N MET A 149 27.80 9.67 -4.82
CA MET A 149 28.86 10.21 -5.64
C MET A 149 29.77 11.09 -4.79
N ILE A 150 31.08 10.91 -4.95
CA ILE A 150 32.13 11.66 -4.24
C ILE A 150 33.10 12.31 -5.23
N ALA A 151 33.59 13.49 -4.89
CA ALA A 151 34.73 14.14 -5.56
C ALA A 151 36.03 13.38 -5.25
N THR A 152 36.75 12.95 -6.28
CA THR A 152 37.96 12.11 -6.15
C THR A 152 39.26 12.79 -6.59
N GLU A 153 39.21 14.04 -7.08
CA GLU A 153 40.43 14.75 -7.44
C GLU A 153 41.33 14.99 -6.22
N VAL A 154 42.63 14.78 -6.43
CA VAL A 154 43.68 14.92 -5.41
C VAL A 154 44.23 16.35 -5.45
N VAL A 155 43.62 17.25 -4.69
CA VAL A 155 44.01 18.66 -4.62
C VAL A 155 43.40 19.32 -3.38
N LEU A 156 44.12 20.26 -2.76
CA LEU A 156 43.62 21.04 -1.61
C LEU A 156 42.99 22.38 -2.03
N GLY A 157 43.03 22.73 -3.31
CA GLY A 157 42.38 23.94 -3.81
C GLY A 157 40.87 23.78 -3.77
N VAL A 158 40.16 24.73 -3.15
CA VAL A 158 38.69 24.74 -3.13
C VAL A 158 38.17 25.08 -4.52
N LYS A 159 37.70 24.05 -5.24
CA LYS A 159 37.07 24.17 -6.55
C LYS A 159 36.14 22.97 -6.80
N PRO A 160 35.20 23.05 -7.76
CA PRO A 160 34.54 21.86 -8.27
C PRO A 160 35.59 20.86 -8.79
N SER A 161 35.44 19.60 -8.38
CA SER A 161 36.37 18.55 -8.79
C SER A 161 36.33 18.27 -10.29
N ALA A 162 37.47 17.91 -10.87
CA ALA A 162 37.55 17.38 -12.23
C ALA A 162 37.29 15.86 -12.30
N GLU A 163 37.25 15.16 -11.16
CA GLU A 163 37.12 13.70 -11.10
C GLU A 163 36.09 13.26 -10.04
N TYR A 164 35.24 12.29 -10.39
CA TYR A 164 34.24 11.77 -9.47
C TYR A 164 34.12 10.25 -9.55
N LEU A 165 33.64 9.68 -8.46
CA LEU A 165 33.27 8.27 -8.37
C LEU A 165 31.81 8.16 -7.93
N PHE A 166 30.96 7.61 -8.79
CA PHE A 166 29.62 7.16 -8.44
C PHE A 166 29.68 5.70 -7.99
N CYS A 167 28.94 5.37 -6.93
CA CYS A 167 28.84 4.02 -6.38
C CYS A 167 27.39 3.66 -6.05
N VAL A 168 27.07 2.37 -6.06
CA VAL A 168 25.86 1.82 -5.43
C VAL A 168 26.24 0.65 -4.54
N ILE A 169 25.89 0.73 -3.26
CA ILE A 169 26.00 -0.38 -2.30
C ILE A 169 24.62 -0.77 -1.79
N ALA A 170 24.47 -2.03 -1.35
CA ALA A 170 23.21 -2.53 -0.86
C ALA A 170 23.38 -3.18 0.53
N CYS A 171 22.36 -3.05 1.37
CA CYS A 171 22.30 -3.67 2.69
C CYS A 171 20.88 -4.17 3.00
N PRO A 172 20.70 -5.41 3.50
CA PRO A 172 19.40 -5.85 3.96
C PRO A 172 18.99 -5.06 5.20
N VAL A 173 17.69 -4.78 5.33
CA VAL A 173 17.11 -4.06 6.45
C VAL A 173 15.82 -4.74 6.91
N GLY A 174 15.65 -4.89 8.22
CA GLY A 174 14.43 -5.40 8.83
C GLY A 174 13.38 -4.30 9.02
N ALA A 175 12.32 -4.62 9.76
CA ALA A 175 11.37 -3.61 10.23
C ALA A 175 12.11 -2.53 11.06
N TYR A 176 11.79 -1.26 10.80
CA TYR A 176 12.56 -0.12 11.32
C TYR A 176 12.40 0.08 12.84
N PHE A 177 11.21 -0.17 13.38
CA PHE A 177 10.93 -0.11 14.83
C PHE A 177 10.80 -1.52 15.39
N LYS A 178 11.67 -1.86 16.36
CA LYS A 178 11.70 -3.17 17.04
C LYS A 178 10.91 -3.18 18.38
N GLY A 179 10.06 -2.17 18.61
CA GLY A 179 9.28 -1.98 19.83
C GLY A 179 7.78 -2.02 19.58
N ASP A 180 6.98 -1.67 20.59
CA ASP A 180 5.53 -1.47 20.45
C ASP A 180 5.27 -0.45 19.33
N ALA A 181 4.78 -0.92 18.19
CA ALA A 181 4.48 -0.11 17.00
C ALA A 181 3.48 1.02 17.32
N SER A 182 2.78 0.93 18.44
CA SER A 182 1.84 1.95 18.89
C SER A 182 2.49 3.15 19.59
N SER A 183 3.75 3.09 20.05
CA SER A 183 4.39 4.24 20.73
C SER A 183 5.05 5.21 19.74
N GLY A 184 4.53 6.44 19.65
CA GLY A 184 5.14 7.47 18.80
C GLY A 184 6.48 7.96 19.34
N VAL A 185 7.35 8.44 18.45
CA VAL A 185 8.66 8.97 18.83
C VAL A 185 8.53 10.29 19.59
N THR A 186 9.49 10.55 20.47
CA THR A 186 9.63 11.82 21.19
C THR A 186 10.57 12.75 20.44
N ILE A 187 10.15 13.99 20.22
CA ILE A 187 10.83 14.98 19.39
C ILE A 187 11.37 16.13 20.23
N TRP A 188 12.60 16.55 19.95
CA TRP A 188 13.19 17.77 20.48
C TRP A 188 13.13 18.91 19.47
N VAL A 189 12.59 20.06 19.84
CA VAL A 189 12.60 21.29 19.03
C VAL A 189 13.98 21.93 19.11
N SER A 190 14.66 22.06 17.98
CA SER A 190 15.95 22.75 17.95
C SER A 190 15.77 24.25 17.89
N ASP A 191 15.93 24.91 19.04
CA ASP A 191 15.93 26.37 19.14
C ASP A 191 17.23 26.99 18.59
N ASN A 192 18.36 26.30 18.79
CA ASN A 192 19.70 26.86 18.57
C ASN A 192 20.30 26.50 17.21
N TYR A 193 19.99 25.32 16.68
CA TYR A 193 20.53 24.85 15.40
C TYR A 193 19.49 24.89 14.29
N THR A 194 19.95 25.11 13.07
CA THR A 194 19.11 25.04 11.88
C THR A 194 19.69 24.04 10.90
N ARG A 195 18.82 23.32 10.19
CA ARG A 195 19.22 22.33 9.18
C ARG A 195 19.72 22.97 7.89
N ALA A 196 18.98 23.95 7.39
CA ALA A 196 19.27 24.65 6.14
C ALA A 196 18.69 26.07 6.18
N ALA A 197 19.26 26.98 5.41
CA ALA A 197 18.76 28.35 5.23
C ALA A 197 18.42 28.60 3.75
N PRO A 198 17.56 29.58 3.43
CA PRO A 198 17.27 29.95 2.04
C PRO A 198 18.55 30.21 1.23
N GLY A 199 18.61 29.66 0.02
CA GLY A 199 19.83 29.68 -0.82
C GLY A 199 20.89 28.64 -0.44
N GLY A 200 20.71 27.91 0.67
CA GLY A 200 21.58 26.83 1.12
C GLY A 200 21.43 25.54 0.32
N THR A 201 21.81 24.41 0.93
CA THR A 201 21.82 23.08 0.31
C THR A 201 20.63 22.23 0.72
N GLY A 202 19.57 22.81 1.29
CA GLY A 202 18.48 22.06 1.91
C GLY A 202 17.77 21.06 0.98
N GLU A 203 17.52 21.47 -0.26
CA GLU A 203 16.90 20.61 -1.29
C GLU A 203 17.82 19.54 -1.87
N ALA A 204 19.13 19.60 -1.58
CA ALA A 204 20.09 18.60 -2.04
C ALA A 204 20.31 17.53 -0.98
N LYS A 205 20.39 16.27 -1.41
CA LYS A 205 20.71 15.14 -0.53
C LYS A 205 22.23 14.96 -0.45
N CYS A 206 22.89 15.88 0.24
CA CYS A 206 24.35 15.90 0.39
C CYS A 206 24.82 15.61 1.81
N GLY A 207 26.04 15.08 1.94
CA GLY A 207 26.61 14.69 3.25
C GLY A 207 26.71 15.85 4.23
N GLY A 208 27.09 17.04 3.74
CA GLY A 208 27.23 18.25 4.57
C GLY A 208 25.97 18.61 5.38
N ASN A 209 24.78 18.45 4.80
CA ASN A 209 23.51 18.68 5.51
C ASN A 209 23.34 17.76 6.72
N TYR A 210 23.76 16.50 6.60
CA TYR A 210 23.63 15.49 7.64
C TYR A 210 24.71 15.62 8.71
N ALA A 211 25.94 15.94 8.31
CA ALA A 211 27.02 16.21 9.26
C ALA A 211 26.68 17.39 10.18
N ALA A 212 26.14 18.48 9.60
CA ALA A 212 25.74 19.67 10.37
C ALA A 212 24.59 19.40 11.35
N SER A 213 23.71 18.42 11.08
CA SER A 213 22.58 18.11 11.96
C SER A 213 22.95 17.29 13.20
N LEU A 214 24.12 16.64 13.23
CA LEU A 214 24.50 15.69 14.29
C LEU A 214 24.55 16.33 15.69
N VAL A 215 24.95 17.60 15.79
CA VAL A 215 25.01 18.31 17.08
C VAL A 215 23.62 18.50 17.69
N ALA A 216 22.61 18.79 16.86
CA ALA A 216 21.23 18.98 17.30
C ALA A 216 20.58 17.64 17.68
N GLN A 217 20.91 16.55 16.95
CA GLN A 217 20.48 15.20 17.33
C GLN A 217 21.12 14.76 18.66
N ALA A 218 22.40 15.06 18.89
CA ALA A 218 23.06 14.76 20.16
C ALA A 218 22.43 15.52 21.33
N GLU A 219 22.03 16.78 21.11
CA GLU A 219 21.24 17.55 22.07
C GLU A 219 19.89 16.89 22.36
N ALA A 220 19.12 16.52 21.32
CA ALA A 220 17.85 15.81 21.47
C ALA A 220 18.00 14.53 22.32
N THR A 221 19.05 13.73 22.08
CA THR A 221 19.34 12.52 22.85
C THR A 221 19.67 12.82 24.32
N ARG A 222 20.43 13.87 24.61
CA ARG A 222 20.69 14.29 26.02
C ARG A 222 19.41 14.70 26.74
N GLU A 223 18.48 15.31 26.01
CA GLU A 223 17.16 15.69 26.51
C GLU A 223 16.16 14.51 26.51
N GLY A 224 16.61 13.29 26.22
CA GLY A 224 15.77 12.09 26.24
C GLY A 224 14.71 12.07 25.13
N CYS A 225 15.02 12.63 23.97
CA CYS A 225 14.19 12.58 22.77
C CYS A 225 14.85 11.69 21.70
N ASP A 226 14.03 11.04 20.89
CA ASP A 226 14.47 10.11 19.85
C ASP A 226 15.01 10.84 18.61
N GLN A 227 14.39 11.98 18.28
CA GLN A 227 14.70 12.75 17.09
C GLN A 227 14.61 14.25 17.35
N VAL A 228 15.18 15.04 16.45
CA VAL A 228 15.11 16.51 16.44
C VAL A 228 14.15 17.00 15.37
N VAL A 229 13.37 18.05 15.64
CA VAL A 229 12.68 18.85 14.62
C VAL A 229 13.37 20.19 14.46
N PHE A 230 13.57 20.59 13.21
CA PHE A 230 14.17 21.86 12.85
C PHE A 230 13.10 22.89 12.52
N LEU A 231 13.35 24.11 13.00
CA LEU A 231 12.62 25.29 12.61
C LEU A 231 13.39 26.05 11.53
N ASP A 232 12.67 26.86 10.77
CA ASP A 232 13.24 27.68 9.71
C ASP A 232 14.36 28.60 10.22
N ALA A 233 15.32 28.88 9.35
CA ALA A 233 16.51 29.66 9.71
C ALA A 233 16.23 31.13 10.03
N VAL A 234 15.12 31.69 9.54
CA VAL A 234 14.88 33.13 9.46
C VAL A 234 14.10 33.61 10.67
N GLU A 235 12.92 33.05 10.89
CA GLU A 235 12.00 33.40 11.97
C GLU A 235 12.12 32.47 13.18
N ARG A 236 12.78 31.30 13.02
CA ARG A 236 12.89 30.27 14.07
C ARG A 236 11.53 29.87 14.63
N LYS A 237 10.56 29.70 13.73
CA LYS A 237 9.15 29.53 14.07
C LYS A 237 8.49 28.43 13.25
N TRP A 238 8.78 28.37 11.96
CA TRP A 238 8.10 27.49 11.01
C TRP A 238 8.76 26.12 11.00
N ILE A 239 7.96 25.07 11.09
CA ILE A 239 8.45 23.69 11.10
C ILE A 239 8.93 23.31 9.69
N GLU A 240 10.10 22.70 9.59
CA GLU A 240 10.68 22.25 8.32
C GLU A 240 10.77 20.72 8.21
N GLU A 241 11.75 20.12 8.90
CA GLU A 241 12.05 18.69 8.82
C GLU A 241 12.34 18.11 10.20
N LEU A 242 12.14 16.80 10.33
CA LEU A 242 12.42 16.03 11.52
C LEU A 242 13.63 15.13 11.24
N GLY A 243 14.80 15.55 11.73
CA GLY A 243 16.08 14.95 11.39
C GLY A 243 16.34 15.02 9.88
N GLY A 244 16.16 13.88 9.20
CA GLY A 244 16.25 13.76 7.73
C GLY A 244 14.97 13.26 7.07
N MET A 245 13.81 13.51 7.70
CA MET A 245 12.47 13.10 7.27
C MET A 245 11.54 14.30 7.16
N ASN A 246 10.61 14.27 6.20
CA ASN A 246 9.55 15.27 6.11
C ASN A 246 8.48 15.00 7.16
N VAL A 247 7.69 16.01 7.54
CA VAL A 247 6.64 15.90 8.57
C VAL A 247 5.25 16.20 8.01
N PHE A 248 4.24 15.52 8.55
CA PHE A 248 2.82 15.72 8.26
C PHE A 248 2.02 15.87 9.56
N PHE A 249 0.90 16.57 9.45
CA PHE A 249 -0.06 16.86 10.51
C PHE A 249 -1.45 16.46 10.02
N VAL A 250 -2.18 15.67 10.82
CA VAL A 250 -3.54 15.19 10.51
C VAL A 250 -4.52 15.87 11.45
N PHE A 251 -5.53 16.52 10.87
CA PHE A 251 -6.52 17.29 11.63
C PHE A 251 -7.81 16.51 11.82
N ASP A 252 -8.64 16.98 12.74
CA ASP A 252 -9.94 16.39 13.10
C ASP A 252 -10.97 16.37 11.97
N ASP A 253 -10.84 17.26 10.98
CA ASP A 253 -11.59 17.26 9.73
C ASP A 253 -11.07 16.25 8.68
N GLY A 254 -10.04 15.46 9.03
CA GLY A 254 -9.40 14.49 8.14
C GLY A 254 -8.43 15.10 7.13
N SER A 255 -8.22 16.42 7.15
CA SER A 255 -7.23 17.07 6.28
C SER A 255 -5.80 16.81 6.75
N LEU A 256 -4.87 16.87 5.79
CA LEU A 256 -3.44 16.79 6.05
C LEU A 256 -2.77 18.13 5.77
N GLN A 257 -1.75 18.48 6.56
CA GLN A 257 -0.84 19.57 6.27
C GLN A 257 0.61 19.11 6.33
N THR A 258 1.45 19.64 5.45
CA THR A 258 2.89 19.45 5.46
C THR A 258 3.57 20.76 5.05
N PRO A 259 4.77 21.08 5.57
CA PRO A 259 5.48 22.28 5.14
C PRO A 259 5.73 22.33 3.62
N PRO A 260 5.66 23.53 2.99
CA PRO A 260 5.90 23.68 1.56
C PRO A 260 7.38 23.56 1.21
N LEU A 261 7.68 23.19 -0.04
CA LEU A 261 9.06 23.13 -0.54
C LEU A 261 9.53 24.54 -0.92
N THR A 262 10.41 25.12 -0.10
CA THR A 262 10.86 26.53 -0.20
C THR A 262 12.37 26.70 -0.45
N GLY A 263 13.10 25.63 -0.77
CA GLY A 263 14.58 25.67 -0.86
C GLY A 263 15.32 25.06 0.33
N THR A 264 14.66 24.97 1.49
CA THR A 264 15.27 24.50 2.75
C THR A 264 14.84 23.09 3.16
N ILE A 265 13.84 22.53 2.50
CA ILE A 265 13.29 21.21 2.78
C ILE A 265 13.65 20.25 1.65
N LEU A 266 14.12 19.05 1.99
CA LEU A 266 14.39 18.01 1.01
C LEU A 266 13.08 17.52 0.37
N PRO A 267 12.94 17.53 -0.98
CA PRO A 267 11.78 16.97 -1.66
C PRO A 267 11.73 15.44 -1.51
N GLY A 268 11.07 14.96 -0.44
CA GLY A 268 10.94 13.54 -0.13
C GLY A 268 10.04 12.80 -1.13
N ILE A 269 10.51 11.67 -1.64
CA ILE A 269 9.70 10.80 -2.51
C ILE A 269 8.55 10.17 -1.73
N THR A 270 8.76 9.82 -0.45
CA THR A 270 7.68 9.36 0.43
C THR A 270 6.66 10.47 0.68
N ARG A 271 7.10 11.72 0.94
CA ARG A 271 6.23 12.90 1.05
C ARG A 271 5.35 13.05 -0.19
N ASP A 272 5.95 13.10 -1.37
CA ASP A 272 5.23 13.23 -2.65
C ASP A 272 4.24 12.08 -2.87
N SER A 273 4.62 10.84 -2.52
CA SER A 273 3.76 9.67 -2.63
C SER A 273 2.56 9.78 -1.68
N LEU A 274 2.77 10.19 -0.43
CA LEU A 274 1.70 10.37 0.55
C LEU A 274 0.72 11.47 0.15
N ILE A 275 1.20 12.59 -0.38
CA ILE A 275 0.35 13.66 -0.94
C ILE A 275 -0.50 13.11 -2.09
N THR A 276 0.12 12.35 -3.01
CA THR A 276 -0.56 11.75 -4.16
C THR A 276 -1.64 10.76 -3.71
N LEU A 277 -1.32 9.88 -2.76
CA LEU A 277 -2.25 8.90 -2.21
C LEU A 277 -3.40 9.58 -1.47
N ALA A 278 -3.11 10.50 -0.56
CA ALA A 278 -4.13 11.22 0.21
C ALA A 278 -5.10 11.99 -0.70
N ARG A 279 -4.59 12.69 -1.73
CA ARG A 279 -5.44 13.34 -2.74
C ARG A 279 -6.26 12.32 -3.54
N GLY A 280 -5.67 11.18 -3.90
CA GLY A 280 -6.37 10.07 -4.56
C GLY A 280 -7.48 9.45 -3.71
N MET A 281 -7.35 9.53 -2.38
CA MET A 281 -8.35 9.12 -1.40
C MET A 281 -9.42 10.22 -1.14
N GLY A 282 -9.34 11.36 -1.83
CA GLY A 282 -10.27 12.48 -1.64
C GLY A 282 -9.98 13.34 -0.40
N LEU A 283 -8.84 13.14 0.26
CA LEU A 283 -8.44 13.95 1.41
C LEU A 283 -7.89 15.31 0.96
N THR A 284 -8.20 16.35 1.75
CA THR A 284 -7.61 17.68 1.55
C THR A 284 -6.17 17.68 2.04
N VAL A 285 -5.21 18.04 1.18
CA VAL A 285 -3.80 18.14 1.54
C VAL A 285 -3.29 19.57 1.31
N ARG A 286 -2.92 20.25 2.39
CA ARG A 286 -2.38 21.61 2.42
C ARG A 286 -0.85 21.59 2.50
N GLU A 287 -0.19 22.21 1.52
CA GLU A 287 1.26 22.42 1.55
C GLU A 287 1.54 23.86 2.01
N GLU A 288 1.41 24.10 3.32
CA GLU A 288 1.36 25.43 3.93
C GLU A 288 2.27 25.52 5.17
N PRO A 289 2.88 26.70 5.45
CA PRO A 289 3.69 26.89 6.65
C PRO A 289 2.90 26.56 7.91
N TYR A 290 3.52 25.81 8.83
CA TYR A 290 2.94 25.44 10.11
C TYR A 290 3.95 25.76 11.21
N SER A 291 3.56 26.60 12.17
CA SER A 291 4.46 27.06 13.24
C SER A 291 4.45 26.13 14.44
N ILE A 292 5.54 26.12 15.22
CA ILE A 292 5.61 25.34 16.46
C ILE A 292 4.54 25.73 17.48
N ASP A 293 4.15 27.00 17.53
CA ASP A 293 3.09 27.48 18.42
C ASP A 293 1.70 27.01 17.96
N GLN A 294 1.44 26.98 16.65
CA GLN A 294 0.22 26.39 16.08
C GLN A 294 0.15 24.89 16.38
N TRP A 295 1.26 24.18 16.19
CA TRP A 295 1.35 22.75 16.51
C TRP A 295 0.96 22.49 17.96
N GLN A 296 1.53 23.25 18.91
CA GLN A 296 1.18 23.11 20.32
C GLN A 296 -0.31 23.43 20.58
N ALA A 297 -0.83 24.52 20.03
CA ALA A 297 -2.21 24.94 20.25
C ALA A 297 -3.24 23.96 19.66
N ASP A 298 -2.99 23.45 18.45
CA ASP A 298 -3.88 22.49 17.79
C ASP A 298 -3.82 21.12 18.50
N ALA A 299 -2.66 20.69 19.01
CA ALA A 299 -2.55 19.50 19.84
C ALA A 299 -3.33 19.62 21.15
N GLN A 300 -3.23 20.77 21.84
CA GLN A 300 -3.92 21.01 23.10
C GLN A 300 -5.44 21.13 22.95
N SER A 301 -5.91 21.69 21.84
CA SER A 301 -7.34 21.81 21.56
C SER A 301 -7.98 20.51 21.04
N GLY A 302 -7.16 19.52 20.66
CA GLY A 302 -7.62 18.27 20.04
C GLY A 302 -7.96 18.39 18.55
N ARG A 303 -7.72 19.56 17.95
CA ARG A 303 -7.88 19.80 16.51
C ARG A 303 -6.82 19.03 15.71
N LEU A 304 -5.60 18.95 16.22
CA LEU A 304 -4.58 18.04 15.69
C LEU A 304 -4.81 16.65 16.28
N ARG A 305 -5.11 15.68 15.41
CA ARG A 305 -5.28 14.28 15.81
C ARG A 305 -3.94 13.56 15.87
N GLU A 306 -3.12 13.75 14.86
CA GLU A 306 -1.87 13.01 14.70
C GLU A 306 -0.79 13.84 14.03
N ALA A 307 0.46 13.48 14.26
CA ALA A 307 1.58 13.92 13.45
C ALA A 307 2.52 12.75 13.18
N PHE A 308 3.18 12.77 12.03
CA PHE A 308 4.14 11.73 11.67
C PHE A 308 5.25 12.27 10.79
N ALA A 309 6.42 11.65 10.89
CA ALA A 309 7.53 11.86 9.96
C ALA A 309 7.48 10.81 8.84
N CYS A 310 8.03 11.12 7.67
CA CYS A 310 8.09 10.19 6.55
C CYS A 310 9.42 10.24 5.78
N GLY A 311 9.83 9.08 5.27
CA GLY A 311 11.06 8.93 4.48
C GLY A 311 11.39 7.47 4.16
N THR A 312 12.27 7.21 3.20
CA THR A 312 12.55 5.85 2.69
C THR A 312 12.87 4.82 3.80
N ALA A 313 13.60 5.22 4.84
CA ALA A 313 14.09 4.30 5.87
C ALA A 313 12.95 3.72 6.73
N ALA A 314 12.12 4.57 7.30
CA ALA A 314 11.02 4.19 8.20
C ALA A 314 9.65 4.14 7.51
N VAL A 315 9.54 4.61 6.26
CA VAL A 315 8.27 4.89 5.55
C VAL A 315 7.49 5.99 6.26
N VAL A 316 6.87 5.68 7.39
CA VAL A 316 6.17 6.61 8.27
C VAL A 316 6.56 6.32 9.73
N THR A 317 6.71 7.37 10.51
CA THR A 317 7.06 7.30 11.93
C THR A 317 6.10 8.19 12.73
N PRO A 318 5.20 7.61 13.54
CA PRO A 318 4.29 8.39 14.38
C PRO A 318 5.04 9.27 15.38
N ILE A 319 4.57 10.48 15.63
CA ILE A 319 5.11 11.42 16.61
C ILE A 319 4.15 11.48 17.79
N GLY A 320 4.60 11.05 18.97
CA GLY A 320 3.76 11.00 20.17
C GLY A 320 3.91 12.25 21.04
N LYS A 321 5.13 12.80 21.11
CA LYS A 321 5.45 13.88 22.04
C LYS A 321 6.47 14.85 21.46
N VAL A 322 6.28 16.14 21.76
CA VAL A 322 7.21 17.21 21.39
C VAL A 322 7.69 17.93 22.65
N LYS A 323 9.00 18.12 22.74
CA LYS A 323 9.71 18.79 23.84
C LYS A 323 10.64 19.85 23.26
N GLY A 324 10.92 20.88 24.03
CA GLY A 324 11.88 21.94 23.73
C GLY A 324 12.07 22.79 24.97
N HIS A 325 12.85 23.88 24.86
CA HIS A 325 13.03 24.77 26.00
C HIS A 325 11.73 25.51 26.37
N LYS A 326 10.87 25.78 25.39
CA LYS A 326 9.60 26.52 25.56
C LYS A 326 8.35 25.68 25.32
N HIS A 327 8.51 24.45 24.82
CA HIS A 327 7.42 23.60 24.36
C HIS A 327 7.47 22.25 25.05
N ASN A 328 6.31 21.74 25.48
CA ASN A 328 6.19 20.39 26.02
C ASN A 328 4.73 19.95 25.90
N PHE A 329 4.43 19.15 24.87
CA PHE A 329 3.07 18.73 24.58
C PHE A 329 3.02 17.34 23.96
N THR A 330 1.89 16.67 24.16
CA THR A 330 1.58 15.36 23.62
C THR A 330 0.60 15.53 22.47
N ILE A 331 0.71 14.69 21.45
CA ILE A 331 -0.20 14.67 20.29
C ILE A 331 -1.19 13.53 20.50
N GLY A 332 -2.49 13.83 20.44
CA GLY A 332 -3.53 12.83 20.71
C GLY A 332 -3.34 12.14 22.06
N ASP A 333 -3.33 10.82 22.08
CA ASP A 333 -3.04 9.98 23.24
C ASP A 333 -1.55 9.57 23.35
N GLY A 334 -0.70 10.13 22.49
CA GLY A 334 0.72 9.80 22.38
C GLY A 334 1.01 8.52 21.58
N LYS A 335 -0.01 7.91 20.97
CA LYS A 335 0.12 6.67 20.19
C LYS A 335 -0.02 6.90 18.68
N ALA A 336 0.31 5.88 17.91
CA ALA A 336 0.07 5.82 16.47
C ALA A 336 -1.44 5.75 16.14
N GLY A 337 -1.88 6.46 15.10
CA GLY A 337 -3.26 6.45 14.58
C GLY A 337 -3.33 6.20 13.04
N MET A 338 -4.15 6.97 12.32
CA MET A 338 -4.25 7.08 10.84
C MET A 338 -2.91 7.12 10.09
N ALA A 339 -1.81 7.54 10.71
CA ALA A 339 -0.47 7.40 10.15
C ALA A 339 -0.17 5.97 9.68
N GLU A 340 -0.67 4.92 10.35
CA GLU A 340 -0.55 3.53 9.91
C GLU A 340 -1.36 3.23 8.64
N SER A 341 -2.56 3.79 8.49
CA SER A 341 -3.44 3.55 7.32
C SER A 341 -2.96 4.22 6.03
N LEU A 342 -2.14 5.27 6.15
CA LEU A 342 -1.44 5.93 5.03
C LEU A 342 -0.06 5.29 4.74
N ALA A 343 0.60 4.70 5.74
CA ALA A 343 1.93 4.08 5.65
C ALA A 343 1.90 2.66 5.10
N ALA A 344 0.82 1.95 5.38
CA ALA A 344 0.48 0.69 4.80
C ALA A 344 -1.01 0.79 4.46
N PRO A 345 -1.44 0.57 3.22
CA PRO A 345 -2.74 -0.05 3.06
C PRO A 345 -2.60 -1.42 3.72
N SER A 346 -2.79 -1.50 5.05
CA SER A 346 -2.96 -2.78 5.70
C SER A 346 -4.26 -3.30 5.12
N VAL A 347 -4.13 -4.29 4.25
CA VAL A 347 -5.24 -5.10 3.73
C VAL A 347 -5.93 -5.85 4.89
N ASP A 348 -5.45 -5.67 6.12
CA ASP A 348 -5.78 -6.49 7.26
C ASP A 348 -6.97 -5.95 8.05
N GLY A 349 -8.15 -6.29 7.52
CA GLY A 349 -9.37 -6.32 8.31
C GLY A 349 -9.27 -7.32 9.45
N THR A 350 -9.96 -7.04 10.55
CA THR A 350 -10.03 -7.89 11.75
C THR A 350 -10.68 -9.22 11.40
N GLU A 351 -10.03 -10.33 11.73
CA GLU A 351 -10.56 -11.67 11.49
C GLU A 351 -11.56 -12.09 12.59
N ALA A 352 -12.56 -12.87 12.18
CA ALA A 352 -13.53 -13.51 13.06
C ALA A 352 -13.84 -14.92 12.57
N TRP A 353 -14.16 -15.81 13.51
CA TRP A 353 -14.61 -17.17 13.22
C TRP A 353 -16.04 -17.36 13.72
N ILE A 354 -16.94 -17.69 12.82
CA ILE A 354 -18.37 -17.84 13.08
C ILE A 354 -18.70 -19.30 13.18
N THR A 355 -19.35 -19.71 14.27
CA THR A 355 -19.73 -21.12 14.46
C THR A 355 -21.11 -21.38 13.86
N THR A 356 -21.24 -22.39 13.02
CA THR A 356 -22.53 -22.91 12.51
C THR A 356 -22.70 -24.38 12.91
N PRO A 357 -23.90 -24.97 12.80
CA PRO A 357 -24.11 -26.39 13.07
C PRO A 357 -23.21 -27.32 12.24
N ASP A 358 -22.86 -26.91 11.02
CA ASP A 358 -22.14 -27.73 10.04
C ASP A 358 -20.64 -27.44 9.95
N GLY A 359 -20.16 -26.40 10.65
CA GLY A 359 -18.75 -26.00 10.66
C GLY A 359 -18.52 -24.52 10.96
N ARG A 360 -17.27 -24.07 10.91
CA ARG A 360 -16.90 -22.68 11.13
C ARG A 360 -16.73 -21.90 9.84
N LEU A 361 -17.17 -20.65 9.85
CA LEU A 361 -16.95 -19.70 8.77
C LEU A 361 -15.84 -18.72 9.14
N HIS A 362 -14.95 -18.45 8.19
CA HIS A 362 -13.97 -17.39 8.30
C HIS A 362 -14.57 -16.08 7.80
N ALA A 363 -14.47 -15.03 8.60
CA ALA A 363 -14.95 -13.69 8.28
C ALA A 363 -13.89 -12.63 8.55
N ARG A 364 -13.97 -11.50 7.85
CA ARG A 364 -13.11 -10.34 8.02
C ARG A 364 -13.92 -9.06 8.01
N GLN A 365 -13.50 -8.09 8.81
CA GLN A 365 -14.13 -6.78 8.94
C GLN A 365 -13.14 -5.64 8.67
N TRP A 366 -13.56 -4.65 7.90
CA TRP A 366 -12.82 -3.40 7.64
C TRP A 366 -13.65 -2.19 8.06
N GLY A 367 -13.00 -1.10 8.44
CA GLY A 367 -13.65 0.16 8.79
C GLY A 367 -14.15 0.25 10.23
N GLY A 368 -15.19 1.07 10.45
CA GLY A 368 -15.72 1.43 11.76
C GLY A 368 -16.49 0.32 12.50
N PRO A 369 -17.20 0.65 13.59
CA PRO A 369 -18.00 -0.31 14.35
C PRO A 369 -19.19 -0.83 13.53
N VAL A 370 -19.51 -2.12 13.65
CA VAL A 370 -20.62 -2.77 12.94
C VAL A 370 -22.01 -2.41 13.46
N ASN A 371 -22.09 -1.76 14.64
CA ASN A 371 -23.34 -1.40 15.30
C ASN A 371 -23.63 0.11 15.24
N ASP A 372 -23.07 0.81 14.24
CA ASP A 372 -23.41 2.21 13.99
C ASP A 372 -24.82 2.32 13.42
N ALA A 373 -25.76 2.80 14.22
CA ALA A 373 -27.16 2.98 13.83
C ALA A 373 -27.35 3.95 12.64
N ALA A 374 -26.41 4.88 12.43
CA ALA A 374 -26.43 5.80 11.29
C ALA A 374 -25.77 5.21 10.04
N LYS A 375 -24.90 4.20 10.19
CA LYS A 375 -24.13 3.60 9.09
C LYS A 375 -24.13 2.07 9.18
N PRO A 376 -25.22 1.40 8.74
CA PRO A 376 -25.31 -0.05 8.78
C PRO A 376 -24.16 -0.71 7.98
N PRO A 377 -23.49 -1.76 8.47
CA PRO A 377 -22.38 -2.40 7.78
C PRO A 377 -22.79 -2.95 6.42
N ILE A 378 -21.85 -2.95 5.47
CA ILE A 378 -21.98 -3.59 4.17
C ILE A 378 -21.42 -5.02 4.28
N VAL A 379 -22.26 -6.02 4.06
CA VAL A 379 -21.87 -7.44 4.07
C VAL A 379 -21.68 -7.94 2.64
N LEU A 380 -20.46 -8.38 2.32
CA LEU A 380 -20.03 -8.86 1.01
C LEU A 380 -20.23 -10.37 0.86
N LEU A 381 -20.82 -10.79 -0.26
CA LEU A 381 -20.95 -12.19 -0.66
C LEU A 381 -20.20 -12.45 -1.97
N HIS A 382 -19.22 -13.36 -1.91
CA HIS A 382 -18.34 -13.68 -3.04
C HIS A 382 -19.02 -14.51 -4.15
N ASP A 383 -18.41 -14.54 -5.33
CA ASP A 383 -18.87 -15.33 -6.48
C ASP A 383 -18.75 -16.86 -6.27
N SER A 384 -19.04 -17.64 -7.33
CA SER A 384 -19.09 -19.10 -7.31
C SER A 384 -17.75 -19.79 -7.05
N LEU A 385 -16.62 -19.15 -7.37
CA LEU A 385 -15.27 -19.66 -7.12
C LEU A 385 -14.50 -18.75 -6.13
N GLY A 386 -15.21 -17.80 -5.53
CA GLY A 386 -14.66 -16.73 -4.73
C GLY A 386 -14.36 -17.14 -3.29
N CYS A 387 -13.69 -16.23 -2.60
CA CYS A 387 -13.44 -16.25 -1.17
C CYS A 387 -13.07 -14.84 -0.70
N VAL A 388 -12.98 -14.63 0.61
CA VAL A 388 -12.59 -13.37 1.25
C VAL A 388 -11.28 -12.83 0.66
N ALA A 389 -10.29 -13.70 0.44
CA ALA A 389 -8.99 -13.30 -0.10
C ALA A 389 -9.05 -12.79 -1.55
N LEU A 390 -10.05 -13.20 -2.33
CA LEU A 390 -10.18 -12.83 -3.74
C LEU A 390 -10.76 -11.42 -3.96
N TRP A 391 -11.37 -10.83 -2.92
CA TRP A 391 -11.76 -9.42 -2.90
C TRP A 391 -10.56 -8.46 -2.84
N ARG A 392 -9.37 -8.94 -2.44
CA ARG A 392 -8.14 -8.14 -2.31
C ARG A 392 -8.36 -6.92 -1.40
N ASP A 393 -8.04 -5.72 -1.87
CA ASP A 393 -8.16 -4.44 -1.17
C ASP A 393 -9.52 -3.75 -1.35
N PHE A 394 -10.42 -4.30 -2.17
CA PHE A 394 -11.73 -3.72 -2.42
C PHE A 394 -12.56 -3.49 -1.13
N PRO A 395 -12.66 -4.45 -0.17
CA PRO A 395 -13.47 -4.24 1.03
C PRO A 395 -12.97 -3.07 1.88
N GLN A 396 -11.65 -2.88 1.96
CA GLN A 396 -11.03 -1.76 2.65
C GLN A 396 -11.35 -0.43 1.96
N ARG A 397 -11.22 -0.36 0.63
CA ARG A 397 -11.54 0.85 -0.13
C ARG A 397 -13.03 1.18 -0.10
N LEU A 398 -13.88 0.16 -0.10
CA LEU A 398 -15.31 0.31 0.06
C LEU A 398 -15.65 0.89 1.44
N ALA A 399 -15.06 0.34 2.50
CA ALA A 399 -15.24 0.84 3.86
C ALA A 399 -14.78 2.29 3.99
N HIS A 400 -13.62 2.60 3.40
CA HIS A 400 -13.06 3.95 3.43
C HIS A 400 -13.93 4.95 2.66
N SER A 401 -14.33 4.62 1.44
CA SER A 401 -15.07 5.55 0.57
C SER A 401 -16.48 5.83 1.07
N THR A 402 -17.16 4.82 1.61
CA THR A 402 -18.55 4.95 2.10
C THR A 402 -18.60 5.37 3.56
N GLY A 403 -17.54 5.11 4.33
CA GLY A 403 -17.51 5.28 5.78
C GLY A 403 -18.36 4.24 6.53
N HIS A 404 -18.89 3.23 5.86
CA HIS A 404 -19.56 2.08 6.49
C HIS A 404 -18.51 1.04 6.91
N ALA A 405 -18.78 0.28 7.97
CA ALA A 405 -18.05 -0.95 8.21
C ALA A 405 -18.33 -1.94 7.06
N VAL A 406 -17.34 -2.72 6.65
CA VAL A 406 -17.48 -3.74 5.61
C VAL A 406 -17.13 -5.08 6.19
N ILE A 407 -17.96 -6.10 5.98
CA ILE A 407 -17.74 -7.48 6.41
C ILE A 407 -17.72 -8.35 5.16
N ALA A 408 -16.73 -9.25 5.04
CA ALA A 408 -16.75 -10.31 4.04
C ALA A 408 -16.51 -11.65 4.74
N TYR A 409 -17.12 -12.71 4.26
CA TYR A 409 -16.95 -14.04 4.84
C TYR A 409 -16.86 -15.12 3.76
N ASP A 410 -16.15 -16.19 4.10
CA ASP A 410 -16.04 -17.40 3.31
C ASP A 410 -17.25 -18.28 3.62
N ARG A 411 -18.06 -18.60 2.61
CA ARG A 411 -19.16 -19.58 2.80
C ARG A 411 -18.58 -20.95 3.19
N LEU A 412 -19.39 -21.80 3.82
CA LEU A 412 -18.96 -23.16 4.17
C LEU A 412 -18.52 -23.91 2.89
N GLY A 413 -17.34 -24.54 2.92
CA GLY A 413 -16.68 -25.15 1.77
C GLY A 413 -15.69 -24.24 1.03
N PHE A 414 -15.76 -22.91 1.22
CA PHE A 414 -14.96 -21.92 0.50
C PHE A 414 -13.85 -21.33 1.37
N GLY A 415 -12.90 -20.65 0.73
CA GLY A 415 -11.74 -19.99 1.36
C GLY A 415 -11.15 -20.73 2.57
N GLN A 416 -11.10 -20.03 3.70
CA GLN A 416 -10.60 -20.56 4.97
C GLN A 416 -11.67 -21.22 5.86
N SER A 417 -12.95 -21.16 5.49
CA SER A 417 -14.03 -21.84 6.23
C SER A 417 -13.88 -23.35 6.22
N ASP A 418 -14.57 -24.06 7.12
CA ASP A 418 -14.55 -25.52 7.14
C ASP A 418 -15.15 -26.11 5.84
N ALA A 419 -14.85 -27.38 5.55
CA ALA A 419 -15.36 -28.06 4.35
C ALA A 419 -16.88 -28.27 4.41
N TYR A 420 -17.56 -28.19 3.26
CA TYR A 420 -18.99 -28.45 3.18
C TYR A 420 -19.28 -29.96 3.09
N PRO A 421 -20.26 -30.48 3.84
CA PRO A 421 -20.62 -31.90 3.77
C PRO A 421 -21.49 -32.18 2.54
N GLY A 422 -20.91 -32.76 1.48
CA GLY A 422 -21.68 -33.26 0.33
C GLY A 422 -21.85 -32.25 -0.81
N GLN A 423 -22.96 -32.33 -1.54
CA GLN A 423 -23.26 -31.46 -2.69
C GLN A 423 -24.20 -30.32 -2.28
N LEU A 424 -24.11 -29.18 -2.97
CA LEU A 424 -25.04 -28.07 -2.76
C LEU A 424 -26.47 -28.47 -3.15
N ASP A 425 -27.42 -28.16 -2.27
CA ASP A 425 -28.85 -28.29 -2.57
C ASP A 425 -29.26 -27.26 -3.64
N PRO A 426 -30.20 -27.54 -4.56
CA PRO A 426 -30.68 -26.57 -5.53
C PRO A 426 -31.23 -25.26 -4.94
N SER A 427 -31.61 -25.23 -3.66
CA SER A 427 -32.05 -24.04 -2.95
C SER A 427 -30.93 -23.32 -2.17
N PHE A 428 -29.65 -23.70 -2.33
CA PHE A 428 -28.52 -23.14 -1.57
C PHE A 428 -28.46 -21.60 -1.59
N ILE A 429 -28.85 -20.96 -2.70
CA ILE A 429 -28.87 -19.50 -2.82
C ILE A 429 -29.87 -18.88 -1.84
N GLN A 430 -31.05 -19.47 -1.71
CA GLN A 430 -32.07 -19.02 -0.76
C GLN A 430 -31.70 -19.40 0.68
N GLN A 431 -31.13 -20.60 0.87
CA GLN A 431 -30.74 -21.10 2.18
C GLN A 431 -29.62 -20.28 2.83
N GLU A 432 -28.75 -19.63 2.06
CA GLU A 432 -27.67 -18.79 2.61
C GLU A 432 -28.21 -17.74 3.60
N ALA A 433 -29.39 -17.18 3.34
CA ALA A 433 -30.03 -16.21 4.23
C ALA A 433 -30.28 -16.77 5.63
N TYR A 434 -30.64 -18.04 5.75
CA TYR A 434 -31.03 -18.69 7.01
C TYR A 434 -29.90 -19.52 7.65
N GLY A 435 -28.82 -19.76 6.90
CA GLY A 435 -27.65 -20.52 7.35
C GLY A 435 -26.49 -19.61 7.73
N GLY A 436 -25.48 -19.52 6.84
CA GLY A 436 -24.23 -18.83 7.09
C GLY A 436 -24.40 -17.33 7.38
N PHE A 437 -25.24 -16.64 6.61
CA PHE A 437 -25.52 -15.22 6.82
C PHE A 437 -26.19 -14.94 8.18
N ALA A 438 -27.20 -15.73 8.55
CA ALA A 438 -27.87 -15.60 9.84
C ALA A 438 -26.86 -15.76 10.99
N ALA A 439 -26.08 -16.84 10.98
CA ALA A 439 -25.06 -17.11 12.00
C ALA A 439 -24.00 -16.00 12.10
N LEU A 440 -23.56 -15.45 10.95
CA LEU A 440 -22.63 -14.33 10.88
C LEU A 440 -23.22 -13.09 11.56
N THR A 441 -24.42 -12.67 11.16
CA THR A 441 -25.02 -11.44 11.70
C THR A 441 -25.34 -11.55 13.19
N ASP A 442 -25.81 -12.72 13.64
CA ASP A 442 -26.13 -12.95 15.05
C ASP A 442 -24.87 -12.90 15.94
N GLN A 443 -23.77 -13.54 15.51
CA GLN A 443 -22.53 -13.57 16.29
C GLN A 443 -21.75 -12.25 16.25
N LEU A 444 -21.85 -11.49 15.16
CA LEU A 444 -21.23 -10.17 15.05
C LEU A 444 -22.12 -9.04 15.58
N GLY A 445 -23.36 -9.33 15.97
CA GLY A 445 -24.31 -8.36 16.51
C GLY A 445 -24.87 -7.38 15.48
N VAL A 446 -24.92 -7.77 14.20
CA VAL A 446 -25.32 -6.90 13.09
C VAL A 446 -26.84 -6.82 12.98
N ASP A 447 -27.47 -5.81 13.56
CA ASP A 447 -28.94 -5.69 13.57
C ASP A 447 -29.51 -5.14 12.24
N ARG A 448 -28.86 -4.12 11.66
CA ARG A 448 -29.16 -3.56 10.33
C ARG A 448 -27.95 -3.70 9.42
N PHE A 449 -28.17 -3.92 8.14
CA PHE A 449 -27.07 -4.11 7.17
C PHE A 449 -27.44 -3.63 5.77
N ILE A 450 -26.41 -3.38 4.97
CA ILE A 450 -26.48 -3.36 3.50
C ILE A 450 -25.88 -4.67 3.01
N VAL A 451 -26.50 -5.31 2.03
CA VAL A 451 -25.96 -6.55 1.47
C VAL A 451 -25.46 -6.31 0.06
N PHE A 452 -24.23 -6.72 -0.23
CA PHE A 452 -23.59 -6.57 -1.53
C PHE A 452 -23.06 -7.93 -1.98
N GLY A 453 -23.66 -8.50 -3.02
CA GLY A 453 -23.20 -9.75 -3.59
C GLY A 453 -22.67 -9.64 -5.03
N HIS A 454 -21.61 -10.41 -5.33
CA HIS A 454 -21.05 -10.58 -6.68
C HIS A 454 -21.45 -11.94 -7.27
N SER A 455 -21.94 -11.96 -8.51
CA SER A 455 -22.40 -13.16 -9.23
C SER A 455 -23.43 -13.96 -8.43
N VAL A 456 -23.17 -15.23 -8.12
CA VAL A 456 -24.06 -16.07 -7.30
C VAL A 456 -24.27 -15.47 -5.91
N GLY A 457 -23.25 -14.78 -5.37
CA GLY A 457 -23.36 -14.00 -4.15
C GLY A 457 -24.38 -12.87 -4.29
N GLY A 458 -24.56 -12.31 -5.48
CA GLY A 458 -25.62 -11.34 -5.79
C GLY A 458 -27.02 -11.95 -5.70
N GLY A 459 -27.20 -13.19 -6.18
CA GLY A 459 -28.46 -13.92 -5.99
C GLY A 459 -28.74 -14.25 -4.52
N MET A 460 -27.70 -14.58 -3.75
CA MET A 460 -27.81 -14.76 -2.30
C MET A 460 -28.16 -13.44 -1.62
N ALA A 461 -27.55 -12.32 -2.02
CA ALA A 461 -27.86 -10.99 -1.52
C ALA A 461 -29.33 -10.61 -1.74
N VAL A 462 -29.89 -10.91 -2.92
CA VAL A 462 -31.32 -10.74 -3.20
C VAL A 462 -32.17 -11.56 -2.22
N SER A 463 -31.82 -12.84 -2.02
CA SER A 463 -32.54 -13.74 -1.11
C SER A 463 -32.47 -13.26 0.35
N ILE A 464 -31.31 -12.75 0.79
CA ILE A 464 -31.11 -12.14 2.10
C ILE A 464 -31.97 -10.88 2.26
N ALA A 465 -31.95 -9.97 1.28
CA ALA A 465 -32.75 -8.75 1.32
C ALA A 465 -34.26 -9.05 1.38
N ALA A 466 -34.70 -10.09 0.68
CA ALA A 466 -36.08 -10.58 0.72
C ALA A 466 -36.47 -11.22 2.06
N ALA A 467 -35.56 -11.99 2.68
CA ALA A 467 -35.79 -12.67 3.96
C ALA A 467 -35.81 -11.70 5.16
N TYR A 468 -35.07 -10.58 5.06
CA TYR A 468 -34.89 -9.63 6.15
C TYR A 468 -35.32 -8.19 5.79
N PRO A 469 -36.57 -7.95 5.35
CA PRO A 469 -37.00 -6.66 4.83
C PRO A 469 -36.95 -5.53 5.88
N GLY A 470 -37.02 -5.86 7.17
CA GLY A 470 -36.90 -4.89 8.26
C GLY A 470 -35.46 -4.58 8.72
N ARG A 471 -34.47 -5.39 8.30
CA ARG A 471 -33.05 -5.24 8.69
C ARG A 471 -32.19 -4.75 7.52
N CYS A 472 -32.54 -5.12 6.30
CA CYS A 472 -31.81 -4.73 5.10
C CYS A 472 -32.09 -3.25 4.76
N ALA A 473 -31.06 -2.41 4.82
CA ALA A 473 -31.11 -0.99 4.48
C ALA A 473 -30.87 -0.73 2.99
N GLY A 474 -30.22 -1.65 2.28
CA GLY A 474 -29.93 -1.54 0.85
C GLY A 474 -29.41 -2.85 0.28
N LEU A 475 -29.71 -3.10 -0.99
CA LEU A 475 -29.26 -4.26 -1.75
C LEU A 475 -28.38 -3.79 -2.92
N ILE A 476 -27.16 -4.33 -3.01
CA ILE A 476 -26.25 -4.12 -4.12
C ILE A 476 -25.96 -5.47 -4.76
N THR A 477 -26.13 -5.55 -6.08
CA THR A 477 -25.79 -6.73 -6.88
C THR A 477 -24.75 -6.33 -7.90
N GLU A 478 -23.73 -7.16 -8.08
CA GLU A 478 -22.71 -6.97 -9.11
C GLU A 478 -22.61 -8.23 -9.94
N SER A 479 -22.80 -8.11 -11.25
CA SER A 479 -22.73 -9.23 -12.21
C SER A 479 -23.60 -10.42 -11.81
N ALA A 480 -24.71 -10.15 -11.12
CA ALA A 480 -25.52 -11.17 -10.46
C ALA A 480 -26.37 -11.94 -11.47
N GLN A 481 -26.44 -13.26 -11.31
CA GLN A 481 -27.39 -14.08 -12.08
C GLN A 481 -28.78 -14.01 -11.43
N ALA A 482 -29.76 -13.52 -12.18
CA ALA A 482 -31.17 -13.51 -11.81
C ALA A 482 -31.95 -14.73 -12.31
N PHE A 483 -31.45 -15.37 -13.36
CA PHE A 483 -32.00 -16.62 -13.92
C PHE A 483 -30.92 -17.37 -14.70
N VAL A 484 -31.17 -18.65 -14.99
CA VAL A 484 -30.26 -19.45 -15.82
C VAL A 484 -30.49 -19.14 -17.29
N GLU A 485 -29.44 -18.67 -17.98
CA GLU A 485 -29.43 -18.48 -19.43
C GLU A 485 -28.30 -19.28 -20.10
N GLU A 486 -28.38 -19.46 -21.43
CA GLU A 486 -27.41 -20.29 -22.14
C GLU A 486 -26.01 -19.67 -22.15
N GLN A 487 -25.90 -18.33 -22.12
CA GLN A 487 -24.61 -17.65 -21.97
C GLN A 487 -23.91 -18.05 -20.67
N THR A 488 -24.61 -18.03 -19.54
CA THR A 488 -24.07 -18.50 -18.25
C THR A 488 -23.60 -19.96 -18.34
N ARG A 489 -24.44 -20.86 -18.89
CA ARG A 489 -24.10 -22.28 -19.00
C ARG A 489 -22.89 -22.50 -19.91
N GLN A 490 -22.80 -21.76 -21.01
CA GLN A 490 -21.67 -21.84 -21.92
C GLN A 490 -20.38 -21.32 -21.28
N GLY A 491 -20.43 -20.20 -20.56
CA GLY A 491 -19.30 -19.69 -19.79
C GLY A 491 -18.80 -20.71 -18.77
N ILE A 492 -19.71 -21.40 -18.08
CA ILE A 492 -19.37 -22.46 -17.11
C ILE A 492 -18.72 -23.67 -17.80
N ARG A 493 -19.23 -24.12 -18.96
CA ARG A 493 -18.60 -25.22 -19.71
C ARG A 493 -17.19 -24.86 -20.19
N ILE A 494 -16.98 -23.61 -20.61
CA ILE A 494 -15.65 -23.10 -21.00
C ILE A 494 -14.72 -23.10 -19.78
N ALA A 495 -15.17 -22.57 -18.64
CA ALA A 495 -14.39 -22.55 -17.41
C ALA A 495 -14.04 -23.98 -16.95
N GLN A 496 -15.00 -24.92 -16.99
CA GLN A 496 -14.75 -26.33 -16.67
C GLN A 496 -13.66 -26.94 -17.56
N ALA A 497 -13.71 -26.69 -18.87
CA ALA A 497 -12.70 -27.17 -19.81
C ALA A 497 -11.31 -26.56 -19.51
N GLN A 498 -11.25 -25.27 -19.18
CA GLN A 498 -10.02 -24.61 -18.78
C GLN A 498 -9.43 -25.21 -17.50
N PHE A 499 -10.24 -25.46 -16.48
CA PHE A 499 -9.76 -26.05 -15.23
C PHE A 499 -9.31 -27.52 -15.38
N ALA A 500 -9.77 -28.22 -16.42
CA ALA A 500 -9.28 -29.55 -16.76
C ALA A 500 -7.86 -29.55 -17.38
N GLU A 501 -7.35 -28.40 -17.82
CA GLU A 501 -5.98 -28.30 -18.33
C GLU A 501 -4.94 -28.49 -17.21
N PRO A 502 -3.79 -29.14 -17.50
CA PRO A 502 -2.75 -29.36 -16.50
C PRO A 502 -2.30 -28.08 -15.79
N GLY A 503 -2.34 -28.08 -14.45
CA GLY A 503 -1.87 -26.98 -13.61
C GLY A 503 -2.88 -25.84 -13.36
N GLN A 504 -4.03 -25.81 -14.05
CA GLN A 504 -5.03 -24.75 -13.81
C GLN A 504 -5.72 -24.89 -12.45
N MET A 505 -5.93 -26.12 -11.97
CA MET A 505 -6.50 -26.37 -10.63
C MET A 505 -5.67 -25.76 -9.49
N GLY A 506 -4.34 -25.67 -9.67
CA GLY A 506 -3.44 -25.05 -8.70
C GLY A 506 -3.77 -23.59 -8.38
N ARG A 507 -4.50 -22.90 -9.27
CA ARG A 507 -5.00 -21.54 -9.04
C ARG A 507 -6.08 -21.50 -7.96
N LEU A 508 -6.99 -22.49 -7.94
CA LEU A 508 -8.02 -22.61 -6.91
C LEU A 508 -7.46 -23.19 -5.62
N GLU A 509 -6.53 -24.15 -5.70
CA GLU A 509 -5.86 -24.74 -4.53
C GLU A 509 -5.15 -23.68 -3.67
N ARG A 510 -4.61 -22.62 -4.30
CA ARG A 510 -4.02 -21.49 -3.58
C ARG A 510 -4.97 -20.83 -2.58
N TYR A 511 -6.27 -20.81 -2.88
CA TYR A 511 -7.29 -20.09 -2.09
C TYR A 511 -8.18 -21.02 -1.28
N HIS A 512 -8.36 -22.26 -1.74
CA HIS A 512 -9.29 -23.23 -1.14
C HIS A 512 -8.61 -24.47 -0.56
N GLY A 513 -7.29 -24.61 -0.74
CA GLY A 513 -6.53 -25.78 -0.32
C GLY A 513 -7.10 -27.06 -0.94
N SER A 514 -7.23 -28.10 -0.10
CA SER A 514 -7.77 -29.40 -0.51
C SER A 514 -9.24 -29.38 -0.97
N LYS A 515 -9.96 -28.28 -0.76
CA LYS A 515 -11.37 -28.12 -1.16
C LYS A 515 -11.54 -27.61 -2.61
N ALA A 516 -10.46 -27.27 -3.30
CA ALA A 516 -10.51 -26.63 -4.62
C ALA A 516 -11.34 -27.41 -5.66
N GLN A 517 -11.17 -28.74 -5.72
CA GLN A 517 -11.96 -29.58 -6.62
C GLN A 517 -13.46 -29.52 -6.27
N TRP A 518 -13.77 -29.60 -4.97
CA TRP A 518 -15.16 -29.51 -4.51
C TRP A 518 -15.78 -28.16 -4.87
N VAL A 519 -15.04 -27.05 -4.73
CA VAL A 519 -15.51 -25.70 -5.10
C VAL A 519 -15.88 -25.62 -6.59
N LEU A 520 -15.01 -26.16 -7.47
CA LEU A 520 -15.30 -26.21 -8.90
C LEU A 520 -16.52 -27.09 -9.19
N ASP A 521 -16.58 -28.28 -8.60
CA ASP A 521 -17.67 -29.24 -8.80
C ASP A 521 -19.01 -28.68 -8.30
N ALA A 522 -19.01 -28.00 -7.16
CA ALA A 522 -20.19 -27.36 -6.58
C ALA A 522 -20.77 -26.29 -7.51
N TRP A 523 -19.93 -25.51 -8.19
CA TRP A 523 -20.37 -24.56 -9.20
C TRP A 523 -20.86 -25.26 -10.47
N VAL A 524 -20.01 -26.09 -11.08
CA VAL A 524 -20.27 -26.68 -12.40
C VAL A 524 -21.47 -27.62 -12.36
N ASN A 525 -21.51 -28.55 -11.40
CA ASN A 525 -22.55 -29.57 -11.35
C ASN A 525 -23.92 -28.96 -11.03
N THR A 526 -23.98 -27.93 -10.19
CA THR A 526 -25.24 -27.26 -9.86
C THR A 526 -25.83 -26.54 -11.06
N TRP A 527 -25.05 -25.63 -11.66
CA TRP A 527 -25.52 -24.75 -12.74
C TRP A 527 -25.78 -25.49 -14.06
N LEU A 528 -25.12 -26.63 -14.29
CA LEU A 528 -25.38 -27.47 -15.47
C LEU A 528 -26.42 -28.56 -15.22
N SER A 529 -26.90 -28.74 -13.98
CA SER A 529 -27.89 -29.77 -13.65
C SER A 529 -29.25 -29.48 -14.29
N PRO A 530 -30.01 -30.52 -14.68
CA PRO A 530 -31.40 -30.35 -15.10
C PRO A 530 -32.29 -29.75 -14.01
N ALA A 531 -32.01 -30.07 -12.74
CA ALA A 531 -32.80 -29.58 -11.60
C ALA A 531 -32.70 -28.06 -11.42
N PHE A 532 -31.58 -27.45 -11.81
CA PHE A 532 -31.34 -26.02 -11.70
C PHE A 532 -31.71 -25.24 -12.97
N ALA A 533 -32.08 -25.92 -14.07
CA ALA A 533 -32.28 -25.29 -15.38
C ALA A 533 -33.40 -24.23 -15.43
N HIS A 534 -34.33 -24.27 -14.48
CA HIS A 534 -35.45 -23.33 -14.37
C HIS A 534 -35.34 -22.39 -13.16
N TRP A 535 -34.17 -22.36 -12.52
CA TRP A 535 -33.93 -21.49 -11.38
C TRP A 535 -34.00 -19.99 -11.77
N CYS A 536 -34.66 -19.19 -10.95
CA CYS A 536 -34.70 -17.73 -11.05
C CYS A 536 -34.95 -17.06 -9.69
N LEU A 537 -34.73 -15.75 -9.62
CA LEU A 537 -34.90 -14.94 -8.42
C LEU A 537 -36.25 -14.22 -8.32
N ASP A 538 -37.19 -14.44 -9.24
CA ASP A 538 -38.40 -13.63 -9.40
C ASP A 538 -39.18 -13.44 -8.08
N ASP A 539 -39.48 -14.53 -7.37
CA ASP A 539 -40.22 -14.47 -6.11
C ASP A 539 -39.46 -13.71 -5.02
N ALA A 540 -38.13 -13.88 -4.96
CA ALA A 540 -37.29 -13.17 -4.01
C ALA A 540 -37.22 -11.66 -4.35
N LEU A 541 -37.07 -11.31 -5.63
CA LEU A 541 -37.03 -9.92 -6.10
C LEU A 541 -38.33 -9.17 -5.75
N LEU A 542 -39.49 -9.81 -5.97
CA LEU A 542 -40.80 -9.27 -5.59
C LEU A 542 -40.94 -9.06 -4.08
N ALA A 543 -40.19 -9.80 -3.27
CA ALA A 543 -40.18 -9.70 -1.81
C ALA A 543 -39.16 -8.67 -1.25
N VAL A 544 -38.22 -8.16 -2.06
CA VAL A 544 -37.27 -7.11 -1.64
C VAL A 544 -38.03 -5.83 -1.28
N ARG A 545 -37.64 -5.19 -0.16
CA ARG A 545 -38.23 -3.92 0.33
C ARG A 545 -37.22 -2.79 0.48
N SER A 546 -35.92 -3.08 0.38
CA SER A 546 -34.84 -2.10 0.44
C SER A 546 -34.50 -1.57 -0.96
N PRO A 547 -33.99 -0.33 -1.09
CA PRO A 547 -33.49 0.19 -2.36
C PRO A 547 -32.45 -0.76 -2.99
N VAL A 548 -32.43 -0.82 -4.32
CA VAL A 548 -31.58 -1.75 -5.07
C VAL A 548 -30.64 -1.01 -6.02
N LEU A 549 -29.37 -1.40 -6.03
CA LEU A 549 -28.40 -1.07 -7.08
C LEU A 549 -27.97 -2.35 -7.79
N ALA A 550 -28.18 -2.42 -9.11
CA ALA A 550 -27.70 -3.50 -9.96
C ALA A 550 -26.55 -3.01 -10.85
N LEU A 551 -25.34 -3.47 -10.55
CA LEU A 551 -24.10 -3.22 -11.29
C LEU A 551 -23.83 -4.39 -12.23
N HIS A 552 -23.47 -4.11 -13.49
CA HIS A 552 -23.15 -5.17 -14.44
C HIS A 552 -22.16 -4.68 -15.50
N GLY A 553 -21.19 -5.51 -15.86
CA GLY A 553 -20.26 -5.23 -16.95
C GLY A 553 -20.90 -5.47 -18.32
N THR A 554 -20.73 -4.56 -19.28
CA THR A 554 -21.32 -4.74 -20.62
C THR A 554 -20.70 -5.89 -21.44
N GLU A 555 -19.57 -6.42 -20.99
CA GLU A 555 -18.80 -7.49 -21.65
C GLU A 555 -18.70 -8.73 -20.76
N ASP A 556 -19.60 -8.89 -19.78
CA ASP A 556 -19.64 -10.04 -18.87
C ASP A 556 -19.83 -11.37 -19.63
N GLU A 557 -18.87 -12.27 -19.48
CA GLU A 557 -18.84 -13.57 -20.15
C GLU A 557 -19.79 -14.62 -19.55
N TYR A 558 -20.35 -14.38 -18.36
CA TYR A 558 -21.25 -15.28 -17.64
C TYR A 558 -22.70 -14.77 -17.53
N GLY A 559 -23.00 -13.54 -17.96
CA GLY A 559 -24.36 -13.00 -17.91
C GLY A 559 -24.59 -11.86 -18.89
N SER A 560 -25.72 -11.92 -19.61
CA SER A 560 -26.19 -10.82 -20.47
C SER A 560 -26.76 -9.66 -19.64
N THR A 561 -26.99 -8.49 -20.27
CA THR A 561 -27.62 -7.35 -19.58
C THR A 561 -29.06 -7.63 -19.17
N ALA A 562 -29.69 -8.70 -19.68
CA ALA A 562 -31.01 -9.14 -19.22
C ALA A 562 -31.02 -9.53 -17.74
N GLN A 563 -29.88 -9.94 -17.18
CA GLN A 563 -29.74 -10.32 -15.77
C GLN A 563 -30.02 -9.11 -14.83
N PRO A 564 -29.25 -8.01 -14.88
CA PRO A 564 -29.50 -6.85 -14.03
C PRO A 564 -30.78 -6.09 -14.43
N GLU A 565 -31.20 -6.14 -15.70
CA GLU A 565 -32.49 -5.59 -16.13
C GLU A 565 -33.67 -6.30 -15.44
N ARG A 566 -33.62 -7.63 -15.31
CA ARG A 566 -34.63 -8.42 -14.60
C ARG A 566 -34.66 -8.07 -13.11
N ILE A 567 -33.49 -7.89 -12.47
CA ILE A 567 -33.37 -7.46 -11.07
C ILE A 567 -34.10 -6.13 -10.86
N VAL A 568 -33.79 -5.12 -11.67
CA VAL A 568 -34.38 -3.78 -11.54
C VAL A 568 -35.87 -3.76 -11.88
N THR A 569 -36.30 -4.59 -12.83
CA THR A 569 -37.71 -4.66 -13.25
C THR A 569 -38.60 -5.31 -12.20
N LEU A 570 -38.12 -6.36 -11.52
CA LEU A 570 -38.93 -7.15 -10.58
C LEU A 570 -38.77 -6.75 -9.11
N ALA A 571 -37.73 -5.98 -8.75
CA ALA A 571 -37.52 -5.57 -7.38
C ALA A 571 -38.77 -4.89 -6.79
N GLY A 572 -39.22 -5.36 -5.62
CA GLY A 572 -40.36 -4.79 -4.89
C GLY A 572 -40.11 -3.40 -4.26
N ALA A 573 -39.04 -2.72 -4.67
CA ALA A 573 -38.55 -1.45 -4.13
C ALA A 573 -37.82 -0.64 -5.22
N PRO A 574 -37.55 0.67 -5.01
CA PRO A 574 -36.83 1.49 -5.98
C PRO A 574 -35.48 0.87 -6.36
N ALA A 575 -35.26 0.67 -7.65
CA ALA A 575 -34.10 -0.03 -8.18
C ALA A 575 -33.40 0.78 -9.27
N THR A 576 -32.07 0.80 -9.23
CA THR A 576 -31.21 1.53 -10.17
C THR A 576 -30.30 0.56 -10.91
N LEU A 577 -30.30 0.65 -12.24
CA LEU A 577 -29.39 -0.09 -13.11
C LEU A 577 -28.14 0.75 -13.40
N LYS A 578 -26.95 0.15 -13.23
CA LYS A 578 -25.66 0.75 -13.60
C LYS A 578 -24.86 -0.23 -14.45
N LEU A 579 -24.86 0.01 -15.76
CA LEU A 579 -23.98 -0.69 -16.70
C LEU A 579 -22.59 -0.06 -16.72
N VAL A 580 -21.56 -0.87 -16.49
CA VAL A 580 -20.15 -0.49 -16.53
C VAL A 580 -19.61 -0.82 -17.92
N GLN A 581 -19.34 0.21 -18.71
CA GLN A 581 -18.95 0.07 -20.12
C GLN A 581 -17.54 -0.53 -20.25
N ARG A 582 -17.35 -1.50 -21.16
CA ARG A 582 -16.07 -2.17 -21.39
C ARG A 582 -15.53 -2.85 -20.14
N CYS A 583 -16.39 -3.63 -19.50
CA CYS A 583 -16.11 -4.31 -18.24
C CYS A 583 -16.69 -5.71 -18.32
N GLY A 584 -15.91 -6.70 -17.91
CA GLY A 584 -16.31 -8.11 -17.82
C GLY A 584 -17.02 -8.43 -16.52
N HIS A 585 -16.91 -9.70 -16.10
CA HIS A 585 -17.66 -10.25 -14.97
C HIS A 585 -17.25 -9.73 -13.59
N VAL A 586 -16.08 -9.08 -13.42
CA VAL A 586 -15.57 -8.67 -12.10
C VAL A 586 -15.38 -7.14 -11.98
N PRO A 587 -16.45 -6.31 -12.13
CA PRO A 587 -16.37 -4.85 -12.08
C PRO A 587 -15.57 -4.25 -10.92
N HIS A 588 -15.69 -4.78 -9.70
CA HIS A 588 -14.96 -4.25 -8.54
C HIS A 588 -13.44 -4.37 -8.68
N ARG A 589 -12.95 -5.26 -9.55
CA ARG A 589 -11.52 -5.39 -9.88
C ARG A 589 -11.13 -4.71 -11.18
N GLU A 590 -12.01 -4.73 -12.18
CA GLU A 590 -11.72 -4.21 -13.51
C GLU A 590 -11.90 -2.68 -13.60
N GLN A 591 -12.93 -2.15 -12.92
CA GLN A 591 -13.29 -0.73 -12.91
C GLN A 591 -13.73 -0.29 -11.52
N GLU A 592 -12.88 -0.55 -10.52
CA GLU A 592 -13.14 -0.28 -9.10
C GLU A 592 -13.69 1.13 -8.83
N ALA A 593 -13.08 2.17 -9.41
CA ALA A 593 -13.51 3.55 -9.20
C ALA A 593 -14.97 3.79 -9.64
N ALA A 594 -15.41 3.15 -10.72
CA ALA A 594 -16.78 3.26 -11.20
C ALA A 594 -17.77 2.55 -10.26
N VAL A 595 -17.37 1.40 -9.72
CA VAL A 595 -18.14 0.66 -8.71
C VAL A 595 -18.27 1.49 -7.43
N LEU A 596 -17.15 1.97 -6.87
CA LEU A 596 -17.15 2.80 -5.66
C LEU A 596 -17.99 4.07 -5.84
N ALA A 597 -17.90 4.75 -6.98
CA ALA A 597 -18.70 5.93 -7.26
C ALA A 597 -20.21 5.61 -7.31
N ALA A 598 -20.59 4.49 -7.93
CA ALA A 598 -21.98 4.06 -7.99
C ALA A 598 -22.54 3.68 -6.62
N VAL A 599 -21.75 2.94 -5.82
CA VAL A 599 -22.15 2.57 -4.45
C VAL A 599 -22.29 3.81 -3.57
N ASN A 600 -21.34 4.74 -3.60
CA ASN A 600 -21.45 5.99 -2.83
C ASN A 600 -22.69 6.82 -3.21
N ALA A 601 -22.96 6.96 -4.51
CA ALA A 601 -24.16 7.66 -4.98
C ALA A 601 -25.45 6.97 -4.51
N PHE A 602 -25.49 5.64 -4.56
CA PHE A 602 -26.63 4.85 -4.10
C PHE A 602 -26.88 4.98 -2.60
N LEU A 603 -25.82 4.88 -1.78
CA LEU A 603 -25.93 5.00 -0.33
C LEU A 603 -26.29 6.42 0.11
N THR A 604 -25.79 7.44 -0.59
CA THR A 604 -26.16 8.85 -0.32
C THR A 604 -27.62 9.14 -0.65
N ALA A 605 -28.16 8.53 -1.71
CA ALA A 605 -29.56 8.71 -2.11
C ALA A 605 -30.57 7.93 -1.23
N SER A 606 -30.08 6.95 -0.46
CA SER A 606 -30.89 6.07 0.37
C SER A 606 -30.82 6.39 1.87
N ALA A 607 -29.92 7.30 2.26
CA ALA A 607 -29.81 7.87 3.60
C ALA A 607 -30.80 9.03 3.78
#